data_AF-A0A969VAH9-F1
#
_entry.id   AF-A0A969VAH9-F1
#
_cell.length_a   1.000
_cell.length_b   1.000
_cell.length_c   1.000
_cell.angle_alpha   90.00
_cell.angle_beta   90.00
_cell.angle_gamma   90.00
#
_symmetry.space_group_name_H-M   'P 1'
#
loop_
_entity.id
_entity.type
_entity.pdbx_description
1 polymer ?
#
loop_
_entity_poly.entity_id
_entity_poly.type
_entity_poly.pdbx_seq_one_letter_code
_entity_poly.pdbx_strand_id
1 'polypeptide(L)'
;MATLFVNSATGSDSAAGNQSAPFKTIARALSRAASGSIIQLAAGTYSTASGEQFPLEIPSGIKVVGNETNQGRGILIQGSGKFVSPTAASQNVTILLANDAELRGVTVTNLDIRGTAVWIESTSPTVANCTFTLSKREGIFATGNANPAIVDNIFRQNSASGVIMAGTAKGVIRRNFFQNTGYAISLQAQSAPLIVDNQILENRSGIVLTGDSQPIIRKNRIEKNTQDGLTAAGKSLPDIGTAQDLGGNIFQNNGEFDLQNGTASKIFAVGNQLNPSQVKGLFELGIVTPTPTPTPTPTPTPTPTPGGTNFIDISTHWAKDFIERLAKMNIIKGFPDRTFKPDDNLTRAQYAALLVKAFELAPRRQATIFSDVAADFWAFGAIEKANRGGFLVGYPDNTFRPDQNLTRTQTLVSLVNGLQLVGGNPNSLSVYIDRALIPSYATDEVATATERKMVVNYPSRDRISPARDIARGEISALIYQTLVATNRAEPINSPYIV
;
A
#
# COMPACT_ATOMS: atom_id res chain seq x y z
N MET A 1 -19.39 -6.35 18.61
CA MET A 1 -18.21 -7.25 18.53
C MET A 1 -18.02 -7.89 19.89
N ALA A 2 -17.96 -9.22 19.96
CA ALA A 2 -17.72 -9.93 21.22
C ALA A 2 -16.21 -10.21 21.37
N THR A 3 -15.64 -9.91 22.54
CA THR A 3 -14.26 -10.24 22.88
C THR A 3 -14.22 -11.49 23.74
N LEU A 4 -13.52 -12.52 23.28
CA LEU A 4 -13.22 -13.73 24.01
C LEU A 4 -11.79 -13.67 24.53
N PHE A 5 -11.56 -14.09 25.77
CA PHE A 5 -10.25 -14.07 26.41
C PHE A 5 -9.69 -15.49 26.52
N VAL A 6 -8.40 -15.64 26.23
CA VAL A 6 -7.69 -16.92 26.30
C VAL A 6 -6.44 -16.76 27.17
N ASN A 7 -6.22 -17.71 28.08
CA ASN A 7 -5.02 -17.78 28.90
C ASN A 7 -4.58 -19.24 29.02
N SER A 8 -3.46 -19.60 28.40
CA SER A 8 -2.99 -20.99 28.38
C SER A 8 -2.60 -21.53 29.76
N ALA A 9 -2.16 -20.66 30.67
CA ALA A 9 -1.74 -21.04 32.01
C ALA A 9 -2.93 -21.26 32.96
N THR A 10 -3.85 -20.29 33.04
CA THR A 10 -4.90 -20.26 34.07
C THR A 10 -6.32 -20.43 33.54
N GLY A 11 -6.54 -20.44 32.22
CA GLY A 11 -7.86 -20.59 31.62
C GLY A 11 -8.41 -22.02 31.69
N SER A 12 -9.69 -22.16 31.37
CA SER A 12 -10.39 -23.44 31.23
C SER A 12 -11.32 -23.45 30.02
N ASP A 13 -11.32 -24.53 29.24
CA ASP A 13 -12.19 -24.64 28.05
C ASP A 13 -13.67 -24.93 28.37
N SER A 14 -13.97 -25.20 29.64
CA SER A 14 -15.32 -25.19 30.20
C SER A 14 -15.79 -23.81 30.69
N ALA A 15 -14.91 -22.80 30.71
CA ALA A 15 -15.23 -21.46 31.17
C ALA A 15 -16.12 -20.69 30.18
N ALA A 16 -16.53 -19.48 30.59
CA ALA A 16 -17.39 -18.61 29.77
C ALA A 16 -16.62 -17.86 28.66
N GLY A 17 -15.28 -17.77 28.74
CA GLY A 17 -14.47 -17.05 27.76
C GLY A 17 -14.43 -15.54 27.96
N ASN A 18 -14.84 -15.04 29.12
CA ASN A 18 -14.75 -13.62 29.48
C ASN A 18 -13.46 -13.33 30.25
N GLN A 19 -13.19 -12.06 30.55
CA GLN A 19 -11.91 -11.64 31.17
C GLN A 19 -11.65 -12.29 32.54
N SER A 20 -12.69 -12.53 33.35
CA SER A 20 -12.57 -13.19 34.66
C SER A 20 -12.50 -14.72 34.58
N ALA A 21 -12.99 -15.31 33.50
CA ALA A 21 -13.06 -16.75 33.29
C ALA A 21 -12.65 -17.08 31.84
N PRO A 22 -11.37 -16.91 31.48
CA PRO A 22 -10.89 -17.06 30.11
C PRO A 22 -10.89 -18.54 29.69
N PHE A 23 -10.99 -18.77 28.38
CA PHE A 23 -10.70 -20.08 27.80
C PHE A 23 -9.24 -20.47 28.00
N LYS A 24 -8.94 -21.76 27.97
CA LYS A 24 -7.55 -22.25 28.05
C LYS A 24 -6.90 -22.22 26.68
N THR A 25 -7.63 -22.65 25.65
CA THR A 25 -7.10 -22.83 24.30
C THR A 25 -7.69 -21.84 23.29
N ILE A 26 -6.88 -21.50 22.29
CA ILE A 26 -7.27 -20.72 21.13
C ILE A 26 -8.29 -21.51 20.32
N ALA A 27 -8.06 -22.82 20.13
CA ALA A 27 -9.00 -23.71 19.44
C ALA A 27 -10.41 -23.64 20.05
N ARG A 28 -10.52 -23.64 21.39
CA ARG A 28 -11.81 -23.48 22.06
C ARG A 28 -12.44 -22.12 21.77
N ALA A 29 -11.68 -21.03 21.88
CA ALA A 29 -12.19 -19.70 21.60
C ALA A 29 -12.69 -19.57 20.15
N LEU A 30 -11.95 -20.11 19.19
CA LEU A 30 -12.34 -20.16 17.77
C LEU A 30 -13.66 -20.89 17.56
N SER A 31 -13.88 -22.03 18.25
CA SER A 31 -15.15 -22.78 18.16
C SER A 31 -16.38 -22.04 18.69
N ARG A 32 -16.17 -20.98 19.47
CA ARG A 32 -17.23 -20.15 20.09
C ARG A 32 -17.38 -18.78 19.44
N ALA A 33 -16.39 -18.36 18.66
CA ALA A 33 -16.35 -17.05 18.05
C ALA A 33 -17.34 -16.97 16.87
N ALA A 34 -17.94 -15.79 16.70
CA ALA A 34 -18.70 -15.43 15.51
C ALA A 34 -17.87 -14.48 14.64
N SER A 35 -18.27 -14.28 13.38
CA SER A 35 -17.60 -13.28 12.53
C SER A 35 -17.67 -11.89 13.19
N GLY A 36 -16.56 -11.15 13.16
CA GLY A 36 -16.39 -9.88 13.88
C GLY A 36 -15.99 -10.02 15.36
N SER A 37 -15.76 -11.24 15.87
CA SER A 37 -15.22 -11.47 17.21
C SER A 37 -13.73 -11.15 17.30
N ILE A 38 -13.31 -10.74 18.50
CA ILE A 38 -11.90 -10.60 18.90
C ILE A 38 -11.57 -11.71 19.88
N ILE A 39 -10.47 -12.42 19.68
CA ILE A 39 -9.89 -13.38 20.61
C ILE A 39 -8.62 -12.75 21.18
N GLN A 40 -8.70 -12.30 22.42
CA GLN A 40 -7.60 -11.66 23.14
C GLN A 40 -6.78 -12.70 23.90
N LEU A 41 -5.49 -12.81 23.57
CA LEU A 41 -4.56 -13.74 24.21
C LEU A 41 -3.84 -13.06 25.38
N ALA A 42 -3.73 -13.77 26.49
CA ALA A 42 -2.80 -13.45 27.57
C ALA A 42 -1.38 -13.92 27.24
N ALA A 43 -0.38 -13.38 27.94
CA ALA A 43 0.99 -13.87 27.88
C ALA A 43 1.05 -15.37 28.25
N GLY A 44 1.83 -16.14 27.51
CA GLY A 44 1.95 -17.58 27.68
C GLY A 44 2.38 -18.30 26.41
N THR A 45 2.58 -19.60 26.55
CA THR A 45 2.82 -20.51 25.43
C THR A 45 1.54 -21.29 25.14
N TYR A 46 1.12 -21.27 23.88
CA TYR A 46 -0.03 -21.96 23.31
C TYR A 46 0.51 -23.07 22.41
N SER A 47 0.47 -24.30 22.89
CA SER A 47 1.04 -25.47 22.24
C SER A 47 0.20 -26.72 22.51
N THR A 48 0.57 -27.85 21.91
CA THR A 48 -0.07 -29.15 22.21
C THR A 48 -0.01 -29.48 23.70
N ALA A 49 1.07 -29.10 24.39
CA ALA A 49 1.20 -29.26 25.84
C ALA A 49 0.23 -28.39 26.65
N SER A 50 -0.20 -27.25 26.11
CA SER A 50 -1.25 -26.42 26.73
C SER A 50 -2.67 -26.80 26.29
N GLY A 51 -2.82 -27.83 25.44
CA GLY A 51 -4.10 -28.35 24.97
C GLY A 51 -4.51 -27.94 23.55
N GLU A 52 -3.69 -27.15 22.84
CA GLU A 52 -4.01 -26.75 21.46
C GLU A 52 -4.03 -27.95 20.51
N GLN A 53 -4.88 -27.86 19.50
CA GLN A 53 -4.92 -28.78 18.37
C GLN A 53 -4.56 -28.01 17.10
N PHE A 54 -3.55 -28.48 16.37
CA PHE A 54 -3.02 -27.81 15.19
C PHE A 54 -3.39 -28.55 13.89
N PRO A 55 -3.54 -27.84 12.75
CA PRO A 55 -3.39 -26.40 12.60
C PRO A 55 -4.54 -25.62 13.26
N LEU A 56 -4.24 -24.42 13.77
CA LEU A 56 -5.27 -23.49 14.23
C LEU A 56 -5.88 -22.81 13.01
N GLU A 57 -7.12 -23.12 12.69
CA GLU A 57 -7.85 -22.50 11.59
C GLU A 57 -8.59 -21.26 12.09
N ILE A 58 -8.15 -20.06 11.69
CA ILE A 58 -8.80 -18.80 12.05
C ILE A 58 -9.86 -18.46 10.98
N PRO A 59 -11.16 -18.54 11.32
CA PRO A 59 -12.24 -18.34 10.36
C PRO A 59 -12.42 -16.88 9.93
N SER A 60 -13.27 -16.68 8.92
CA SER A 60 -13.45 -15.37 8.32
C SER A 60 -14.02 -14.31 9.26
N GLY A 61 -13.38 -13.13 9.23
CA GLY A 61 -13.76 -11.98 10.05
C GLY A 61 -13.41 -12.09 11.54
N ILE A 62 -12.66 -13.11 11.96
CA ILE A 62 -12.21 -13.25 13.36
C ILE A 62 -10.80 -12.67 13.51
N LYS A 63 -10.59 -11.95 14.61
CA LYS A 63 -9.29 -11.38 14.98
C LYS A 63 -8.70 -12.15 16.15
N VAL A 64 -7.51 -12.71 16.00
CA VAL A 64 -6.70 -13.24 17.11
C VAL A 64 -5.64 -12.21 17.44
N VAL A 65 -5.68 -11.68 18.67
CA VAL A 65 -4.90 -10.51 19.09
C VAL A 65 -4.12 -10.86 20.36
N GLY A 66 -2.80 -10.70 20.31
CA GLY A 66 -1.94 -10.71 21.49
C GLY A 66 -1.55 -9.29 21.90
N ASN A 67 -0.25 -8.99 21.86
CA ASN A 67 0.30 -7.68 22.19
C ASN A 67 0.99 -7.07 20.95
N GLU A 68 0.32 -6.12 20.31
CA GLU A 68 0.83 -5.47 19.10
C GLU A 68 1.98 -4.51 19.37
N THR A 69 2.03 -3.87 20.54
CA THR A 69 3.05 -2.84 20.83
C THR A 69 4.44 -3.45 21.01
N ASN A 70 4.52 -4.74 21.32
CA ASN A 70 5.77 -5.48 21.47
C ASN A 70 5.93 -6.63 20.45
N GLN A 71 5.13 -6.60 19.38
CA GLN A 71 5.13 -7.58 18.30
C GLN A 71 4.97 -9.04 18.76
N GLY A 72 4.17 -9.24 19.80
CA GLY A 72 3.83 -10.55 20.35
C GLY A 72 4.87 -11.17 21.26
N ARG A 73 5.85 -10.40 21.75
CA ARG A 73 6.81 -10.88 22.75
C ARG A 73 6.08 -11.33 24.01
N GLY A 74 6.29 -12.60 24.38
CA GLY A 74 5.66 -13.24 25.55
C GLY A 74 4.35 -13.96 25.25
N ILE A 75 3.88 -13.97 24.00
CA ILE A 75 2.69 -14.72 23.55
C ILE A 75 3.14 -15.64 22.41
N LEU A 76 3.52 -16.87 22.76
CA LEU A 76 4.08 -17.84 21.81
C LEU A 76 3.04 -18.86 21.39
N ILE A 77 2.72 -18.93 20.10
CA ILE A 77 1.96 -20.03 19.49
C ILE A 77 2.96 -20.99 18.85
N GLN A 78 3.04 -22.21 19.37
CA GLN A 78 4.01 -23.20 18.92
C GLN A 78 3.33 -24.54 18.68
N GLY A 79 3.32 -24.98 17.43
CA GLY A 79 2.76 -26.26 17.05
C GLY A 79 2.77 -26.50 15.56
N SER A 80 2.20 -27.62 15.17
CA SER A 80 2.26 -28.12 13.80
C SER A 80 1.13 -29.11 13.58
N GLY A 81 0.47 -29.03 12.44
CA GLY A 81 -0.53 -29.98 12.00
C GLY A 81 -0.56 -30.10 10.48
N LYS A 82 -0.98 -31.25 9.98
CA LYS A 82 -1.00 -31.52 8.54
C LYS A 82 -2.11 -30.72 7.86
N PHE A 83 -1.74 -29.96 6.84
CA PHE A 83 -2.64 -29.28 5.92
C PHE A 83 -2.45 -29.81 4.50
N VAL A 84 -3.56 -30.10 3.81
CA VAL A 84 -3.55 -30.52 2.41
C VAL A 84 -3.94 -29.32 1.57
N SER A 85 -2.94 -28.67 0.95
CA SER A 85 -3.18 -27.50 0.11
C SER A 85 -3.88 -27.89 -1.21
N PRO A 86 -4.95 -27.18 -1.60
CA PRO A 86 -5.55 -27.30 -2.93
C PRO A 86 -4.68 -26.77 -4.07
N THR A 87 -3.76 -25.83 -3.81
CA THR A 87 -2.96 -25.16 -4.86
C THR A 87 -1.46 -25.42 -4.76
N ALA A 88 -1.02 -26.13 -3.73
CA ALA A 88 0.38 -26.48 -3.47
C ALA A 88 0.50 -27.89 -2.85
N ALA A 89 1.70 -28.27 -2.43
CA ALA A 89 1.92 -29.56 -1.78
C ALA A 89 1.39 -29.57 -0.33
N SER A 90 1.03 -30.76 0.17
CA SER A 90 0.71 -30.96 1.59
C SER A 90 1.87 -30.51 2.48
N GLN A 91 1.53 -29.92 3.62
CA GLN A 91 2.50 -29.28 4.50
C GLN A 91 2.11 -29.34 5.98
N ASN A 92 3.08 -29.13 6.85
CA ASN A 92 2.88 -29.02 8.29
C ASN A 92 2.77 -27.55 8.69
N VAL A 93 1.62 -27.13 9.20
CA VAL A 93 1.24 -25.74 9.40
C VAL A 93 0.84 -25.50 10.85
N THR A 94 1.22 -24.36 11.43
CA THR A 94 0.73 -23.94 12.76
C THR A 94 -0.63 -23.25 12.64
N ILE A 95 -0.79 -22.28 11.75
CA ILE A 95 -2.02 -21.48 11.62
C ILE A 95 -2.47 -21.41 10.16
N LEU A 96 -3.76 -21.58 9.91
CA LEU A 96 -4.41 -21.33 8.62
C LEU A 96 -5.33 -20.11 8.73
N LEU A 97 -5.24 -19.18 7.78
CA LEU A 97 -6.02 -17.93 7.80
C LEU A 97 -7.07 -17.87 6.67
N ALA A 98 -8.32 -17.64 7.04
CA ALA A 98 -9.43 -17.41 6.10
C ALA A 98 -9.52 -15.94 5.63
N ASN A 99 -10.49 -15.62 4.76
CA ASN A 99 -10.73 -14.24 4.30
C ASN A 99 -11.11 -13.33 5.47
N ASP A 100 -10.58 -12.10 5.49
CA ASP A 100 -10.86 -11.10 6.55
C ASP A 100 -10.49 -11.56 7.98
N ALA A 101 -9.76 -12.68 8.12
CA ALA A 101 -9.17 -13.08 9.39
C ALA A 101 -7.99 -12.16 9.70
N GLU A 102 -7.78 -11.88 10.99
CA GLU A 102 -6.63 -11.09 11.44
C GLU A 102 -5.82 -11.86 12.49
N LEU A 103 -4.51 -11.93 12.30
CA LEU A 103 -3.55 -12.40 13.30
C LEU A 103 -2.66 -11.24 13.69
N ARG A 104 -2.71 -10.84 14.97
CA ARG A 104 -2.02 -9.63 15.43
C ARG A 104 -1.29 -9.82 16.74
N GLY A 105 -0.08 -9.28 16.87
CA GLY A 105 0.58 -9.19 18.18
C GLY A 105 0.96 -10.54 18.79
N VAL A 106 1.36 -11.54 17.99
CA VAL A 106 1.75 -12.88 18.51
C VAL A 106 3.10 -13.32 17.98
N THR A 107 3.79 -14.17 18.74
CA THR A 107 4.96 -14.91 18.26
C THR A 107 4.52 -16.28 17.74
N VAL A 108 4.95 -16.71 16.56
CA VAL A 108 4.61 -18.02 15.99
C VAL A 108 5.87 -18.78 15.60
N THR A 109 5.94 -20.05 15.99
CA THR A 109 7.05 -20.97 15.72
C THR A 109 6.53 -22.32 15.26
N ASN A 110 7.11 -22.86 14.18
CA ASN A 110 6.90 -24.26 13.79
C ASN A 110 8.22 -25.04 13.76
N LEU A 111 8.44 -25.90 14.77
CA LEU A 111 9.68 -26.65 14.93
C LEU A 111 9.72 -27.98 14.16
N ASP A 112 8.62 -28.39 13.53
CA ASP A 112 8.59 -29.63 12.75
C ASP A 112 9.38 -29.51 11.46
N ILE A 113 9.94 -30.61 10.98
CA ILE A 113 10.59 -30.66 9.67
C ILE A 113 9.60 -30.17 8.60
N ARG A 114 10.04 -29.21 7.77
CA ARG A 114 9.22 -28.53 6.75
C ARG A 114 7.98 -27.80 7.32
N GLY A 115 8.01 -27.48 8.61
CA GLY A 115 6.97 -26.76 9.33
C GLY A 115 6.92 -25.27 9.01
N THR A 116 5.74 -24.78 8.68
CA THR A 116 5.43 -23.36 8.44
C THR A 116 4.59 -22.80 9.55
N ALA A 117 4.90 -21.57 9.96
CA ALA A 117 4.11 -20.91 10.98
C ALA A 117 2.70 -20.58 10.46
N VAL A 118 2.56 -19.88 9.33
CA VAL A 118 1.25 -19.47 8.81
C VAL A 118 1.08 -19.84 7.34
N TRP A 119 -0.05 -20.47 7.03
CA TRP A 119 -0.48 -20.75 5.65
C TRP A 119 -1.66 -19.87 5.27
N ILE A 120 -1.62 -19.34 4.03
CA ILE A 120 -2.67 -18.51 3.43
C ILE A 120 -3.03 -19.11 2.08
N GLU A 121 -4.18 -19.76 2.01
CA GLU A 121 -4.65 -20.51 0.85
C GLU A 121 -5.75 -19.73 0.13
N SER A 122 -5.40 -19.01 -0.94
CA SER A 122 -6.41 -18.32 -1.76
C SER A 122 -7.34 -17.36 -0.97
N THR A 123 -6.81 -16.78 0.12
CA THR A 123 -7.55 -15.90 1.03
C THR A 123 -6.87 -14.53 1.19
N SER A 124 -7.59 -13.56 1.78
CA SER A 124 -7.14 -12.18 1.98
C SER A 124 -7.11 -11.75 3.46
N PRO A 125 -6.32 -12.41 4.34
CA PRO A 125 -6.23 -12.03 5.75
C PRO A 125 -5.28 -10.85 6.00
N THR A 126 -5.29 -10.33 7.22
CA THR A 126 -4.25 -9.41 7.74
C THR A 126 -3.38 -10.11 8.78
N VAL A 127 -2.06 -10.01 8.61
CA VAL A 127 -1.06 -10.46 9.57
C VAL A 127 -0.23 -9.25 9.97
N ALA A 128 -0.39 -8.79 11.22
CA ALA A 128 0.17 -7.52 11.65
C ALA A 128 0.86 -7.56 13.01
N ASN A 129 1.99 -6.88 13.16
CA ASN A 129 2.68 -6.76 14.45
C ASN A 129 2.97 -8.13 15.10
N CYS A 130 3.31 -9.14 14.31
CA CYS A 130 3.67 -10.48 14.79
C CYS A 130 5.18 -10.71 14.72
N THR A 131 5.66 -11.72 15.45
CA THR A 131 7.02 -12.25 15.32
C THR A 131 6.97 -13.70 14.82
N PHE A 132 7.57 -13.97 13.66
CA PHE A 132 7.72 -15.31 13.10
C PHE A 132 9.16 -15.75 13.26
N THR A 133 9.40 -16.74 14.12
CA THR A 133 10.76 -17.11 14.48
C THR A 133 10.98 -18.61 14.57
N LEU A 134 12.22 -19.03 14.31
CA LEU A 134 12.68 -20.41 14.51
C LEU A 134 11.90 -21.48 13.72
N SER A 135 11.07 -21.09 12.75
CA SER A 135 10.35 -22.07 11.94
C SER A 135 11.34 -22.84 11.08
N LYS A 136 11.18 -24.16 11.00
CA LYS A 136 12.07 -25.03 10.19
C LYS A 136 11.85 -24.91 8.70
N ARG A 137 10.86 -24.13 8.28
CA ARG A 137 10.65 -23.74 6.88
C ARG A 137 10.47 -22.23 6.76
N GLU A 138 9.26 -21.74 6.50
CA GLU A 138 8.98 -20.31 6.39
C GLU A 138 8.09 -19.78 7.51
N GLY A 139 8.13 -18.45 7.71
CA GLY A 139 7.19 -17.77 8.60
C GLY A 139 5.79 -17.77 8.01
N ILE A 140 5.63 -17.28 6.79
CA ILE A 140 4.35 -17.25 6.06
C ILE A 140 4.52 -17.87 4.68
N PHE A 141 3.60 -18.74 4.27
CA PHE A 141 3.41 -19.18 2.89
C PHE A 141 2.04 -18.75 2.38
N ALA A 142 1.99 -17.91 1.34
CA ALA A 142 0.77 -17.53 0.64
C ALA A 142 0.72 -18.13 -0.77
N THR A 143 -0.40 -18.77 -1.14
CA THR A 143 -0.52 -19.53 -2.38
C THR A 143 -1.88 -19.31 -3.07
N GLY A 144 -2.03 -19.89 -4.27
CA GLY A 144 -3.24 -19.76 -5.06
C GLY A 144 -3.44 -18.31 -5.51
N ASN A 145 -4.62 -17.74 -5.28
CA ASN A 145 -4.91 -16.32 -5.57
C ASN A 145 -4.89 -15.44 -4.31
N ALA A 146 -4.15 -15.86 -3.28
CA ALA A 146 -4.11 -15.17 -1.99
C ALA A 146 -3.72 -13.68 -2.12
N ASN A 147 -4.31 -12.85 -1.26
CA ASN A 147 -4.13 -11.42 -1.28
C ASN A 147 -4.00 -10.85 0.15
N PRO A 148 -3.01 -11.31 0.93
CA PRO A 148 -2.87 -10.92 2.33
C PRO A 148 -2.26 -9.53 2.50
N ALA A 149 -2.54 -8.89 3.62
CA ALA A 149 -1.76 -7.77 4.14
C ALA A 149 -0.79 -8.28 5.21
N ILE A 150 0.51 -8.30 4.93
CA ILE A 150 1.58 -8.72 5.83
C ILE A 150 2.34 -7.45 6.25
N VAL A 151 2.04 -6.93 7.44
CA VAL A 151 2.44 -5.56 7.82
C VAL A 151 3.10 -5.49 9.20
N ASP A 152 4.19 -4.74 9.35
CA ASP A 152 4.78 -4.42 10.67
C ASP A 152 5.26 -5.67 11.48
N ASN A 153 5.55 -6.78 10.80
CA ASN A 153 5.99 -8.04 11.44
C ASN A 153 7.51 -8.17 11.51
N ILE A 154 7.99 -9.04 12.40
CA ILE A 154 9.36 -9.52 12.48
C ILE A 154 9.43 -10.95 11.94
N PHE A 155 10.37 -11.22 11.03
CA PHE A 155 10.74 -12.56 10.57
C PHE A 155 12.19 -12.82 10.91
N ARG A 156 12.46 -13.77 11.81
CA ARG A 156 13.84 -14.02 12.27
C ARG A 156 14.17 -15.50 12.37
N GLN A 157 15.37 -15.91 11.95
CA GLN A 157 15.85 -17.29 12.16
C GLN A 157 14.92 -18.39 11.59
N ASN A 158 14.15 -18.07 10.55
CA ASN A 158 13.37 -19.06 9.80
C ASN A 158 14.29 -19.75 8.77
N SER A 159 14.26 -21.07 8.73
CA SER A 159 15.31 -21.86 8.06
C SER A 159 15.29 -21.73 6.53
N ALA A 160 14.10 -21.62 5.93
CA ALA A 160 13.94 -21.48 4.48
C ALA A 160 13.72 -20.02 4.08
N SER A 161 12.61 -19.41 4.52
CA SER A 161 12.31 -18.02 4.16
C SER A 161 11.56 -17.26 5.27
N GLY A 162 11.56 -15.93 5.24
CA GLY A 162 10.59 -15.14 6.00
C GLY A 162 9.18 -15.33 5.44
N VAL A 163 8.98 -14.89 4.19
CA VAL A 163 7.72 -15.02 3.45
C VAL A 163 7.96 -15.74 2.11
N ILE A 164 7.06 -16.66 1.76
CA ILE A 164 6.92 -17.20 0.41
C ILE A 164 5.57 -16.79 -0.17
N MET A 165 5.56 -16.30 -1.41
CA MET A 165 4.31 -16.19 -2.20
C MET A 165 4.43 -16.94 -3.52
N ALA A 166 3.42 -17.73 -3.84
CA ALA A 166 3.34 -18.56 -5.04
C ALA A 166 1.96 -18.45 -5.71
N GLY A 167 1.75 -19.17 -6.82
CA GLY A 167 0.53 -19.09 -7.60
C GLY A 167 0.38 -17.73 -8.28
N THR A 168 -0.78 -17.10 -8.09
CA THR A 168 -1.14 -15.75 -8.60
C THR A 168 -1.34 -14.76 -7.44
N ALA A 169 -0.70 -15.01 -6.29
CA ALA A 169 -0.89 -14.21 -5.09
C ALA A 169 -0.41 -12.75 -5.27
N LYS A 170 -1.18 -11.77 -4.77
CA LYS A 170 -1.02 -10.31 -5.04
C LYS A 170 -1.08 -9.41 -3.80
N GLY A 171 -0.81 -9.98 -2.63
CA GLY A 171 -0.85 -9.26 -1.34
C GLY A 171 0.17 -8.12 -1.21
N VAL A 172 0.20 -7.52 -0.01
CA VAL A 172 1.14 -6.46 0.36
C VAL A 172 2.08 -6.98 1.45
N ILE A 173 3.38 -6.80 1.27
CA ILE A 173 4.42 -7.04 2.28
C ILE A 173 5.01 -5.67 2.63
N ARG A 174 4.67 -5.13 3.80
CA ARG A 174 5.01 -3.75 4.16
C ARG A 174 5.57 -3.57 5.55
N ARG A 175 6.63 -2.77 5.70
CA ARG A 175 7.22 -2.39 7.00
C ARG A 175 7.59 -3.58 7.90
N ASN A 176 7.89 -4.73 7.29
CA ASN A 176 8.37 -5.88 8.04
C ASN A 176 9.88 -5.83 8.19
N PHE A 177 10.38 -6.47 9.25
CA PHE A 177 11.80 -6.67 9.51
C PHE A 177 12.17 -8.13 9.30
N PHE A 178 13.09 -8.41 8.37
CA PHE A 178 13.56 -9.75 8.05
C PHE A 178 15.04 -9.89 8.40
N GLN A 179 15.37 -10.87 9.25
CA GLN A 179 16.75 -11.06 9.70
C GLN A 179 17.14 -12.51 9.89
N ASN A 180 18.37 -12.89 9.49
CA ASN A 180 18.90 -14.24 9.72
C ASN A 180 17.99 -15.37 9.20
N THR A 181 17.29 -15.14 8.09
CA THR A 181 16.52 -16.20 7.40
C THR A 181 17.29 -16.71 6.19
N GLY A 182 16.86 -17.82 5.59
CA GLY A 182 17.39 -18.25 4.29
C GLY A 182 17.14 -17.18 3.23
N TYR A 183 15.91 -17.02 2.77
CA TYR A 183 15.51 -15.87 1.95
C TYR A 183 14.56 -14.98 2.74
N ALA A 184 14.76 -13.67 2.77
CA ALA A 184 13.76 -12.82 3.44
C ALA A 184 12.40 -12.95 2.77
N ILE A 185 12.36 -12.80 1.45
CA ILE A 185 11.16 -12.95 0.63
C ILE A 185 11.48 -13.82 -0.58
N SER A 186 10.66 -14.85 -0.82
CA SER A 186 10.74 -15.69 -2.02
C SER A 186 9.43 -15.63 -2.81
N LEU A 187 9.52 -15.25 -4.08
CA LEU A 187 8.38 -15.20 -5.00
C LEU A 187 8.54 -16.25 -6.10
N GLN A 188 7.43 -16.91 -6.39
CA GLN A 188 7.35 -18.05 -7.30
C GLN A 188 6.12 -17.92 -8.21
N ALA A 189 6.10 -18.72 -9.28
CA ALA A 189 5.01 -18.75 -10.26
C ALA A 189 4.65 -17.33 -10.75
N GLN A 190 3.39 -16.93 -10.77
CA GLN A 190 2.88 -15.64 -11.26
C GLN A 190 2.55 -14.68 -10.11
N SER A 191 3.19 -14.85 -8.95
CA SER A 191 2.96 -13.97 -7.81
C SER A 191 3.43 -12.54 -8.13
N ALA A 192 2.64 -11.56 -7.70
CA ALA A 192 2.87 -10.15 -8.00
C ALA A 192 2.46 -9.25 -6.80
N PRO A 193 3.07 -9.46 -5.61
CA PRO A 193 2.78 -8.62 -4.47
C PRO A 193 3.45 -7.24 -4.58
N LEU A 194 2.94 -6.30 -3.78
CA LEU A 194 3.64 -5.06 -3.47
C LEU A 194 4.57 -5.28 -2.27
N ILE A 195 5.88 -5.04 -2.45
CA ILE A 195 6.89 -5.12 -1.40
C ILE A 195 7.41 -3.71 -1.12
N VAL A 196 7.05 -3.14 0.03
CA VAL A 196 7.30 -1.72 0.32
C VAL A 196 7.75 -1.42 1.74
N ASP A 197 8.72 -0.52 1.91
CA ASP A 197 9.20 -0.04 3.22
C ASP A 197 9.70 -1.16 4.17
N ASN A 198 10.14 -2.30 3.66
CA ASN A 198 10.67 -3.38 4.50
C ASN A 198 12.16 -3.20 4.79
N GLN A 199 12.58 -3.72 5.94
CA GLN A 199 13.99 -3.83 6.34
C GLN A 199 14.41 -5.30 6.22
N ILE A 200 15.34 -5.58 5.31
CA ILE A 200 15.83 -6.93 4.97
C ILE A 200 17.33 -6.98 5.23
N LEU A 201 17.73 -7.52 6.38
CA LEU A 201 19.10 -7.47 6.88
C LEU A 201 19.65 -8.86 7.18
N GLU A 202 20.90 -9.15 6.80
CA GLU A 202 21.62 -10.34 7.31
C GLU A 202 20.92 -11.67 7.04
N ASN A 203 20.20 -11.77 5.91
CA ASN A 203 19.65 -13.04 5.45
C ASN A 203 20.66 -13.72 4.52
N ARG A 204 20.45 -14.99 4.16
CA ARG A 204 21.31 -15.60 3.14
C ARG A 204 21.12 -14.87 1.79
N SER A 205 19.88 -14.60 1.39
CA SER A 205 19.57 -13.67 0.30
C SER A 205 18.40 -12.77 0.71
N GLY A 206 18.35 -11.55 0.18
CA GLY A 206 17.25 -10.63 0.44
C GLY A 206 15.94 -11.10 -0.21
N ILE A 207 15.76 -10.75 -1.49
CA ILE A 207 14.55 -11.07 -2.25
C ILE A 207 14.92 -12.01 -3.40
N VAL A 208 14.25 -13.15 -3.53
CA VAL A 208 14.48 -14.13 -4.59
C VAL A 208 13.23 -14.32 -5.43
N LEU A 209 13.34 -14.07 -6.73
CA LEU A 209 12.24 -14.10 -7.70
C LEU A 209 12.45 -15.23 -8.71
N THR A 210 11.45 -16.08 -8.88
CA THR A 210 11.49 -17.24 -9.78
C THR A 210 10.16 -17.41 -10.50
N GLY A 211 10.13 -18.28 -11.53
CA GLY A 211 8.94 -18.46 -12.36
C GLY A 211 8.68 -17.20 -13.19
N ASP A 212 7.43 -16.74 -13.20
CA ASP A 212 6.94 -15.58 -13.94
C ASP A 212 6.53 -14.44 -12.98
N SER A 213 7.17 -14.35 -11.80
CA SER A 213 6.75 -13.43 -10.73
C SER A 213 7.02 -11.98 -11.12
N GLN A 214 6.08 -11.08 -10.81
CA GLN A 214 6.13 -9.67 -11.22
C GLN A 214 5.79 -8.74 -10.05
N PRO A 215 6.60 -8.73 -8.97
CA PRO A 215 6.36 -7.82 -7.86
C PRO A 215 6.63 -6.36 -8.22
N ILE A 216 6.03 -5.46 -7.43
CA ILE A 216 6.45 -4.05 -7.35
C ILE A 216 7.29 -3.90 -6.08
N ILE A 217 8.53 -3.42 -6.19
CA ILE A 217 9.49 -3.32 -5.07
C ILE A 217 9.89 -1.87 -4.88
N ARG A 218 9.56 -1.29 -3.72
CA ARG A 218 9.76 0.15 -3.44
C ARG A 218 10.24 0.44 -2.04
N LYS A 219 11.16 1.39 -1.88
CA LYS A 219 11.56 1.92 -0.56
C LYS A 219 12.03 0.88 0.45
N ASN A 220 12.49 -0.27 0.00
CA ASN A 220 13.03 -1.31 0.90
C ASN A 220 14.49 -1.04 1.19
N ARG A 221 14.93 -1.39 2.41
CA ARG A 221 16.33 -1.38 2.82
C ARG A 221 16.85 -2.82 2.87
N ILE A 222 17.69 -3.19 1.92
CA ILE A 222 18.12 -4.56 1.64
C ILE A 222 19.64 -4.63 1.77
N GLU A 223 20.12 -5.04 2.94
CA GLU A 223 21.51 -4.85 3.31
C GLU A 223 22.14 -6.06 3.98
N LYS A 224 23.45 -6.20 3.84
CA LYS A 224 24.27 -7.18 4.59
C LYS A 224 23.80 -8.62 4.43
N ASN A 225 23.08 -8.94 3.35
CA ASN A 225 22.74 -10.33 3.06
C ASN A 225 24.00 -11.07 2.61
N THR A 226 24.16 -12.34 2.98
CA THR A 226 25.42 -13.05 2.74
C THR A 226 25.65 -13.37 1.27
N GLN A 227 24.59 -13.42 0.47
CA GLN A 227 24.60 -13.53 -0.99
C GLN A 227 24.05 -12.22 -1.59
N ASP A 228 22.96 -12.30 -2.35
CA ASP A 228 22.42 -11.15 -3.07
C ASP A 228 21.39 -10.34 -2.28
N GLY A 229 21.27 -9.06 -2.64
CA GLY A 229 20.14 -8.23 -2.25
C GLY A 229 18.85 -8.65 -2.97
N LEU A 230 18.86 -8.64 -4.31
CA LEU A 230 17.76 -9.13 -5.15
C LEU A 230 18.28 -10.08 -6.23
N THR A 231 17.70 -11.28 -6.32
CA THR A 231 17.96 -12.22 -7.41
C THR A 231 16.69 -12.44 -8.24
N ALA A 232 16.76 -12.16 -9.54
CA ALA A 232 15.70 -12.47 -10.51
C ALA A 232 16.13 -13.63 -11.41
N ALA A 233 15.29 -14.67 -11.49
CA ALA A 233 15.52 -15.86 -12.31
C ALA A 233 14.24 -16.30 -13.04
N GLY A 234 14.38 -17.25 -13.97
CA GLY A 234 13.28 -17.71 -14.82
C GLY A 234 12.83 -16.60 -15.78
N LYS A 235 11.52 -16.30 -15.77
CA LYS A 235 10.90 -15.19 -16.51
C LYS A 235 10.35 -14.12 -15.56
N SER A 236 10.86 -14.06 -14.33
CA SER A 236 10.46 -13.02 -13.39
C SER A 236 10.77 -11.64 -13.97
N LEU A 237 9.86 -10.70 -13.76
CA LEU A 237 9.98 -9.33 -14.27
C LEU A 237 9.53 -8.36 -13.19
N PRO A 238 10.35 -8.15 -12.14
CA PRO A 238 10.01 -7.18 -11.12
C PRO A 238 10.01 -5.77 -11.69
N ASP A 239 9.08 -4.97 -11.21
CA ASP A 239 9.22 -3.52 -11.27
C ASP A 239 9.96 -3.07 -10.00
N ILE A 240 11.23 -2.73 -10.13
CA ILE A 240 12.06 -2.19 -9.04
C ILE A 240 12.32 -0.69 -9.19
N GLY A 241 11.60 -0.01 -10.09
CA GLY A 241 11.66 1.44 -10.29
C GLY A 241 11.58 1.82 -11.76
N THR A 242 10.67 2.74 -12.08
CA THR A 242 10.48 3.31 -13.41
C THR A 242 10.73 4.82 -13.41
N ALA A 243 10.74 5.44 -14.60
CA ALA A 243 10.87 6.90 -14.70
C ALA A 243 9.68 7.67 -14.07
N GLN A 244 8.50 7.03 -13.99
CA GLN A 244 7.27 7.61 -13.44
C GLN A 244 7.06 7.27 -11.96
N ASP A 245 7.65 6.18 -11.48
CA ASP A 245 7.54 5.69 -10.11
C ASP A 245 8.89 5.10 -9.66
N LEU A 246 9.72 5.96 -9.07
CA LEU A 246 11.10 5.63 -8.68
C LEU A 246 11.13 4.53 -7.63
N GLY A 247 12.14 3.65 -7.74
CA GLY A 247 12.36 2.53 -6.85
C GLY A 247 12.49 2.93 -5.38
N GLY A 248 13.40 3.86 -5.08
CA GLY A 248 13.71 4.31 -3.73
C GLY A 248 14.28 3.22 -2.83
N ASN A 249 14.64 2.05 -3.36
CA ASN A 249 15.23 0.98 -2.57
C ASN A 249 16.71 1.27 -2.31
N ILE A 250 17.19 0.82 -1.16
CA ILE A 250 18.60 0.87 -0.76
C ILE A 250 19.13 -0.54 -0.73
N PHE A 251 20.08 -0.84 -1.61
CA PHE A 251 20.88 -2.05 -1.60
C PHE A 251 22.29 -1.68 -1.15
N GLN A 252 22.77 -2.31 -0.07
CA GLN A 252 24.09 -1.98 0.45
C GLN A 252 24.76 -3.14 1.16
N ASN A 253 26.05 -3.34 0.90
CA ASN A 253 26.89 -4.32 1.58
C ASN A 253 26.35 -5.76 1.48
N ASN A 254 25.64 -6.10 0.39
CA ASN A 254 25.30 -7.49 0.10
C ASN A 254 26.55 -8.23 -0.36
N GLY A 255 26.62 -9.53 -0.07
CA GLY A 255 27.83 -10.34 -0.21
C GLY A 255 28.28 -10.52 -1.65
N GLU A 256 27.39 -11.04 -2.51
CA GLU A 256 27.71 -11.29 -3.93
C GLU A 256 27.28 -10.10 -4.80
N PHE A 257 25.98 -9.87 -4.95
CA PHE A 257 25.44 -8.77 -5.76
C PHE A 257 24.39 -7.95 -5.00
N ASP A 258 24.33 -6.65 -5.23
CA ASP A 258 23.16 -5.85 -4.84
C ASP A 258 21.96 -6.29 -5.67
N LEU A 259 22.17 -6.45 -6.99
CA LEU A 259 21.18 -6.92 -7.94
C LEU A 259 21.76 -8.00 -8.86
N GLN A 260 21.07 -9.13 -8.98
CA GLN A 260 21.37 -10.16 -9.97
C GLN A 260 20.15 -10.45 -10.84
N ASN A 261 20.28 -10.24 -12.14
CA ASN A 261 19.30 -10.63 -13.15
C ASN A 261 19.83 -11.81 -13.98
N GLY A 262 19.34 -13.00 -13.67
CA GLY A 262 19.55 -14.23 -14.44
C GLY A 262 18.46 -14.50 -15.48
N THR A 263 17.57 -13.55 -15.76
CA THR A 263 16.52 -13.67 -16.78
C THR A 263 17.01 -13.18 -18.14
N ALA A 264 16.26 -13.49 -19.21
CA ALA A 264 16.53 -12.95 -20.54
C ALA A 264 16.04 -11.50 -20.73
N SER A 265 15.19 -11.00 -19.83
CA SER A 265 14.53 -9.70 -19.95
C SER A 265 15.35 -8.62 -19.27
N LYS A 266 15.35 -7.40 -19.85
CA LYS A 266 15.90 -6.23 -19.16
C LYS A 266 14.95 -5.79 -18.04
N ILE A 267 15.47 -5.59 -16.83
CA ILE A 267 14.71 -5.12 -15.67
C ILE A 267 14.97 -3.61 -15.44
N PHE A 268 13.91 -2.83 -15.25
CA PHE A 268 14.03 -1.40 -14.92
C PHE A 268 14.24 -1.19 -13.42
N ALA A 269 15.24 -0.39 -13.07
CA ALA A 269 15.67 -0.14 -11.69
C ALA A 269 15.98 1.33 -11.42
N VAL A 270 15.16 2.22 -11.96
CA VAL A 270 15.37 3.66 -11.87
C VAL A 270 15.14 4.14 -10.43
N GLY A 271 16.06 4.96 -9.92
CA GLY A 271 15.91 5.64 -8.63
C GLY A 271 16.22 4.77 -7.39
N ASN A 272 17.07 3.75 -7.53
CA ASN A 272 17.57 2.96 -6.41
C ASN A 272 18.99 3.39 -6.00
N GLN A 273 19.29 3.30 -4.71
CA GLN A 273 20.66 3.42 -4.20
C GLN A 273 21.30 2.04 -4.15
N LEU A 274 22.36 1.83 -4.92
CA LEU A 274 23.08 0.57 -5.04
C LEU A 274 24.52 0.80 -5.48
N ASN A 275 25.36 -0.22 -5.38
CA ASN A 275 26.70 -0.22 -5.95
C ASN A 275 26.69 -0.77 -7.39
N PRO A 276 26.99 0.06 -8.42
CA PRO A 276 26.96 -0.39 -9.81
C PRO A 276 27.88 -1.57 -10.12
N SER A 277 29.00 -1.75 -9.40
CA SER A 277 29.89 -2.90 -9.60
C SER A 277 29.32 -4.20 -9.04
N GLN A 278 28.30 -4.12 -8.19
CA GLN A 278 27.56 -5.25 -7.63
C GLN A 278 26.22 -5.46 -8.36
N VAL A 279 26.07 -4.94 -9.57
CA VAL A 279 24.94 -5.22 -10.45
C VAL A 279 25.37 -6.23 -11.52
N LYS A 280 24.71 -7.38 -11.56
CA LYS A 280 24.96 -8.45 -12.53
C LYS A 280 23.73 -8.71 -13.39
N GLY A 281 23.91 -8.75 -14.71
CA GLY A 281 22.84 -9.02 -15.67
C GLY A 281 22.19 -7.75 -16.23
N LEU A 282 21.12 -7.93 -17.00
CA LEU A 282 20.51 -6.86 -17.79
C LEU A 282 19.61 -5.95 -16.94
N PHE A 283 20.15 -4.82 -16.49
CA PHE A 283 19.39 -3.77 -15.79
C PHE A 283 19.42 -2.44 -16.53
N GLU A 284 18.32 -1.71 -16.48
CA GLU A 284 18.23 -0.28 -16.80
C GLU A 284 18.25 0.51 -15.49
N LEU A 285 19.43 0.99 -15.08
CA LEU A 285 19.57 1.75 -13.84
C LEU A 285 19.06 3.20 -13.98
N GLY A 286 18.84 3.66 -15.22
CA GLY A 286 18.37 5.00 -15.52
C GLY A 286 19.33 6.07 -15.01
N ILE A 287 20.34 6.42 -15.80
CA ILE A 287 20.82 7.80 -15.75
C ILE A 287 19.66 8.60 -16.35
N VAL A 288 19.04 9.49 -15.57
CA VAL A 288 18.11 10.48 -16.13
C VAL A 288 18.93 11.44 -16.98
N THR A 289 19.30 11.04 -18.20
CA THR A 289 19.69 11.98 -19.24
C THR A 289 18.37 12.53 -19.75
N PRO A 290 18.00 13.79 -19.44
CA PRO A 290 16.82 14.37 -20.05
C PRO A 290 17.08 14.37 -21.56
N THR A 291 16.34 13.56 -22.30
CA THR A 291 16.13 13.90 -23.70
C THR A 291 15.33 15.19 -23.62
N PRO A 292 15.86 16.33 -24.09
CA PRO A 292 15.07 17.55 -24.13
C PRO A 292 13.85 17.24 -24.98
N THR A 293 12.71 17.08 -24.33
CA THR A 293 11.45 17.23 -25.04
C THR A 293 11.46 18.68 -25.48
N PRO A 294 11.36 18.98 -26.79
CA PRO A 294 11.38 20.35 -27.25
C PRO A 294 10.33 21.12 -26.45
N THR A 295 10.77 22.15 -25.72
CA THR A 295 9.88 23.10 -25.07
C THR A 295 8.91 23.57 -26.15
N PRO A 296 7.61 23.22 -26.10
CA PRO A 296 6.67 23.88 -26.98
C PRO A 296 6.80 25.36 -26.67
N THR A 297 7.14 26.16 -27.67
CA THR A 297 7.04 27.61 -27.55
C THR A 297 5.63 27.88 -27.02
N PRO A 298 5.48 28.54 -25.85
CA PRO A 298 4.16 28.78 -25.30
C PRO A 298 3.39 29.59 -26.33
N THR A 299 2.48 28.94 -27.03
CA THR A 299 1.37 29.67 -27.62
C THR A 299 0.63 30.21 -26.40
N PRO A 300 0.48 31.54 -26.24
CA PRO A 300 -0.22 32.08 -25.10
C PRO A 300 -1.63 31.50 -25.10
N THR A 301 -1.86 30.49 -24.28
CA THR A 301 -3.21 30.09 -23.92
C THR A 301 -3.75 31.30 -23.19
N PRO A 302 -4.78 31.98 -23.72
CA PRO A 302 -5.28 33.20 -23.11
C PRO A 302 -5.59 32.91 -21.65
N THR A 303 -5.10 33.77 -20.76
CA THR A 303 -5.54 33.80 -19.37
C THR A 303 -7.07 33.76 -19.40
N PRO A 304 -7.72 32.71 -18.84
CA PRO A 304 -9.17 32.63 -18.93
C PRO A 304 -9.74 33.82 -18.16
N THR A 305 -10.31 34.77 -18.88
CA THR A 305 -11.10 35.84 -18.28
C THR A 305 -12.23 35.16 -17.50
N PRO A 306 -12.35 35.36 -16.17
CA PRO A 306 -13.32 34.61 -15.39
C PRO A 306 -14.76 34.94 -15.82
N GLY A 307 -15.54 33.93 -16.19
CA GLY A 307 -16.98 34.04 -16.44
C GLY A 307 -17.82 34.01 -15.16
N GLY A 308 -19.15 34.12 -15.33
CA GLY A 308 -20.12 34.02 -14.22
C GLY A 308 -20.20 32.61 -13.60
N THR A 309 -21.06 32.43 -12.60
CA THR A 309 -21.24 31.18 -11.84
C THR A 309 -22.39 30.28 -12.36
N ASN A 310 -23.03 30.65 -13.48
CA ASN A 310 -24.10 29.89 -14.13
C ASN A 310 -23.57 29.23 -15.42
N PHE A 311 -23.42 27.91 -15.39
CA PHE A 311 -22.80 27.12 -16.47
C PHE A 311 -23.85 26.37 -17.31
N ILE A 312 -23.80 26.50 -18.63
CA ILE A 312 -24.81 25.90 -19.53
C ILE A 312 -24.54 24.41 -19.84
N ASP A 313 -23.30 23.98 -19.71
CA ASP A 313 -22.76 22.68 -20.13
C ASP A 313 -22.72 21.63 -19.01
N ILE A 314 -23.25 21.95 -17.82
CA ILE A 314 -23.28 21.02 -16.67
C ILE A 314 -24.69 20.51 -16.35
N SER A 315 -25.72 20.94 -17.08
CA SER A 315 -27.13 20.71 -16.73
C SER A 315 -27.49 19.24 -16.50
N THR A 316 -26.90 18.34 -17.28
CA THR A 316 -27.04 16.87 -17.20
C THR A 316 -25.77 16.17 -16.72
N HIS A 317 -24.74 16.92 -16.32
CA HIS A 317 -23.44 16.36 -15.97
C HIS A 317 -23.46 15.81 -14.53
N TRP A 318 -22.90 14.62 -14.31
CA TRP A 318 -22.91 13.95 -12.99
C TRP A 318 -22.27 14.77 -11.87
N ALA A 319 -21.29 15.62 -12.22
CA ALA A 319 -20.59 16.49 -11.27
C ALA A 319 -21.30 17.82 -10.98
N LYS A 320 -22.49 18.06 -11.55
CA LYS A 320 -23.21 19.35 -11.47
C LYS A 320 -23.27 19.92 -10.06
N ASP A 321 -23.76 19.14 -9.10
CA ASP A 321 -23.97 19.62 -7.73
C ASP A 321 -22.66 20.04 -7.06
N PHE A 322 -21.56 19.31 -7.31
CA PHE A 322 -20.23 19.67 -6.81
C PHE A 322 -19.76 21.00 -7.40
N ILE A 323 -19.91 21.16 -8.71
CA ILE A 323 -19.51 22.35 -9.46
C ILE A 323 -20.32 23.57 -8.97
N GLU A 324 -21.65 23.47 -8.90
CA GLU A 324 -22.50 24.58 -8.47
C GLU A 324 -22.20 25.02 -7.03
N ARG A 325 -21.93 24.08 -6.12
CA ARG A 325 -21.59 24.43 -4.73
C ARG A 325 -20.22 25.09 -4.61
N LEU A 326 -19.20 24.60 -5.33
CA LEU A 326 -17.89 25.27 -5.38
C LEU A 326 -17.97 26.66 -6.02
N ALA A 327 -18.83 26.84 -7.03
CA ALA A 327 -19.05 28.14 -7.65
C ALA A 327 -19.72 29.13 -6.68
N LYS A 328 -20.73 28.68 -5.92
CA LYS A 328 -21.35 29.48 -4.83
C LYS A 328 -20.35 29.88 -3.74
N MET A 329 -19.35 29.04 -3.48
CA MET A 329 -18.24 29.34 -2.56
C MET A 329 -17.16 30.24 -3.17
N ASN A 330 -17.31 30.69 -4.42
CA ASN A 330 -16.30 31.45 -5.18
C ASN A 330 -14.95 30.73 -5.34
N ILE A 331 -14.94 29.39 -5.26
CA ILE A 331 -13.73 28.57 -5.41
C ILE A 331 -13.43 28.31 -6.89
N ILE A 332 -14.47 28.03 -7.68
CA ILE A 332 -14.36 27.83 -9.13
C ILE A 332 -15.13 28.89 -9.91
N LYS A 333 -14.68 29.12 -11.14
CA LYS A 333 -15.36 29.95 -12.14
C LYS A 333 -15.27 29.27 -13.51
N GLY A 334 -16.22 29.61 -14.37
CA GLY A 334 -16.25 29.14 -15.75
C GLY A 334 -15.59 30.12 -16.70
N PHE A 335 -15.85 29.92 -17.99
CA PHE A 335 -15.32 30.71 -19.08
C PHE A 335 -16.30 31.83 -19.48
N PRO A 336 -15.84 32.85 -20.24
CA PRO A 336 -16.69 33.97 -20.68
C PRO A 336 -17.91 33.54 -21.50
N ASP A 337 -17.83 32.40 -22.19
CA ASP A 337 -18.89 31.78 -22.98
C ASP A 337 -19.97 31.07 -22.12
N ARG A 338 -19.90 31.20 -20.78
CA ARG A 338 -20.80 30.55 -19.81
C ARG A 338 -20.66 29.03 -19.74
N THR A 339 -19.54 28.47 -20.18
CA THR A 339 -19.22 27.05 -19.99
C THR A 339 -18.32 26.83 -18.77
N PHE A 340 -18.34 25.62 -18.21
CA PHE A 340 -17.38 25.17 -17.20
C PHE A 340 -16.33 24.20 -17.78
N LYS A 341 -16.68 23.50 -18.85
CA LYS A 341 -15.96 22.42 -19.52
C LYS A 341 -15.61 21.28 -18.55
N PRO A 342 -16.61 20.57 -18.00
CA PRO A 342 -16.38 19.59 -16.95
C PRO A 342 -15.55 18.37 -17.41
N ASP A 343 -15.56 18.05 -18.70
CA ASP A 343 -14.84 16.90 -19.28
C ASP A 343 -13.42 17.24 -19.76
N ASP A 344 -13.05 18.53 -19.79
CA ASP A 344 -11.69 18.93 -20.12
C ASP A 344 -10.73 18.57 -18.98
N ASN A 345 -9.51 18.13 -19.33
CA ASN A 345 -8.45 17.89 -18.37
C ASN A 345 -7.93 19.20 -17.76
N LEU A 346 -7.30 19.08 -16.60
CA LEU A 346 -6.79 20.23 -15.86
C LEU A 346 -5.27 20.12 -15.63
N THR A 347 -4.56 21.20 -15.93
CA THR A 347 -3.09 21.25 -15.81
C THR A 347 -2.63 21.45 -14.37
N ARG A 348 -1.37 21.11 -14.08
CA ARG A 348 -0.76 21.31 -12.76
C ARG A 348 -0.78 22.76 -12.29
N ALA A 349 -0.59 23.72 -13.19
CA ALA A 349 -0.70 25.15 -12.88
C ALA A 349 -2.14 25.54 -12.50
N GLN A 350 -3.13 25.07 -13.26
CA GLN A 350 -4.55 25.31 -12.96
C GLN A 350 -4.95 24.70 -11.62
N TYR A 351 -4.41 23.53 -11.30
CA TYR A 351 -4.72 22.84 -10.05
C TYR A 351 -4.13 23.58 -8.85
N ALA A 352 -2.89 24.07 -8.96
CA ALA A 352 -2.28 24.92 -7.94
C ALA A 352 -3.12 26.18 -7.66
N ALA A 353 -3.60 26.85 -8.71
CA ALA A 353 -4.48 28.01 -8.56
C ALA A 353 -5.79 27.66 -7.85
N LEU A 354 -6.38 26.51 -8.18
CA LEU A 354 -7.59 26.02 -7.55
C LEU A 354 -7.39 25.66 -6.06
N LEU A 355 -6.27 25.04 -5.71
CA LEU A 355 -5.94 24.72 -4.31
C LEU A 355 -5.85 25.97 -3.44
N VAL A 356 -5.22 27.05 -3.93
CA VAL A 356 -5.11 28.32 -3.19
C VAL A 356 -6.47 28.98 -2.96
N LYS A 357 -7.47 28.70 -3.82
CA LYS A 357 -8.84 29.16 -3.63
C LYS A 357 -9.63 28.29 -2.66
N ALA A 358 -9.41 26.98 -2.68
CA ALA A 358 -10.17 26.02 -1.87
C ALA A 358 -9.64 25.89 -0.42
N PHE A 359 -8.33 26.01 -0.22
CA PHE A 359 -7.69 25.72 1.06
C PHE A 359 -6.72 26.81 1.49
N GLU A 360 -6.57 26.96 2.80
CA GLU A 360 -5.49 27.75 3.38
C GLU A 360 -4.20 26.95 3.34
N LEU A 361 -3.28 27.34 2.45
CA LEU A 361 -2.03 26.61 2.22
C LEU A 361 -0.93 27.14 3.13
N ALA A 362 -1.04 26.88 4.44
CA ALA A 362 -0.04 27.30 5.42
C ALA A 362 1.36 26.78 5.01
N PRO A 363 2.41 27.62 5.04
CA PRO A 363 3.74 27.22 4.61
C PRO A 363 4.36 26.23 5.60
N ARG A 364 4.79 25.08 5.09
CA ARG A 364 5.40 23.99 5.87
C ARG A 364 6.85 23.69 5.48
N ARG A 365 7.26 24.19 4.32
CA ARG A 365 8.64 24.10 3.82
C ARG A 365 9.02 25.36 3.05
N GLN A 366 10.31 25.47 2.76
CA GLN A 366 10.81 26.49 1.84
C GLN A 366 10.31 26.24 0.41
N ALA A 367 10.13 27.32 -0.35
CA ALA A 367 9.76 27.21 -1.75
C ALA A 367 10.91 26.57 -2.55
N THR A 368 10.57 25.61 -3.39
CA THR A 368 11.46 25.19 -4.48
C THR A 368 11.31 26.17 -5.64
N ILE A 369 12.42 26.67 -6.16
CA ILE A 369 12.44 27.44 -7.41
C ILE A 369 12.60 26.47 -8.57
N PHE A 370 11.55 26.35 -9.38
CA PHE A 370 11.52 25.43 -10.52
C PHE A 370 12.11 26.08 -11.76
N SER A 371 12.91 25.32 -12.53
CA SER A 371 13.60 25.82 -13.72
C SER A 371 12.67 26.14 -14.89
N ASP A 372 11.48 25.56 -14.91
CA ASP A 372 10.46 25.69 -15.96
C ASP A 372 9.27 26.57 -15.56
N VAL A 373 9.39 27.35 -14.47
CA VAL A 373 8.36 28.30 -14.03
C VAL A 373 8.98 29.69 -13.92
N ALA A 374 8.74 30.54 -14.92
CA ALA A 374 9.20 31.92 -14.91
C ALA A 374 8.53 32.74 -13.79
N ALA A 375 9.23 33.73 -13.25
CA ALA A 375 8.75 34.55 -12.13
C ALA A 375 7.49 35.37 -12.46
N ASP A 376 7.29 35.69 -13.74
CA ASP A 376 6.12 36.39 -14.29
C ASP A 376 5.03 35.42 -14.80
N PHE A 377 5.22 34.11 -14.66
CA PHE A 377 4.21 33.13 -15.02
C PHE A 377 2.95 33.33 -14.16
N TRP A 378 1.77 33.34 -14.78
CA TRP A 378 0.51 33.68 -14.12
C TRP A 378 0.21 32.83 -12.86
N ALA A 379 0.66 31.57 -12.84
CA ALA A 379 0.47 30.66 -11.72
C ALA A 379 1.67 30.60 -10.76
N PHE A 380 2.73 31.40 -10.96
CA PHE A 380 3.96 31.36 -10.17
C PHE A 380 3.66 31.36 -8.66
N GLY A 381 2.91 32.37 -8.19
CA GLY A 381 2.56 32.47 -6.77
C GLY A 381 1.63 31.35 -6.27
N ALA A 382 0.80 30.77 -7.14
CA ALA A 382 -0.05 29.64 -6.76
C ALA A 382 0.75 28.34 -6.64
N ILE A 383 1.67 28.09 -7.57
CA ILE A 383 2.60 26.98 -7.58
C ILE A 383 3.50 27.04 -6.34
N GLU A 384 4.04 28.22 -6.04
CA GLU A 384 4.87 28.44 -4.86
C GLU A 384 4.10 28.10 -3.56
N LYS A 385 2.88 28.63 -3.41
CA LYS A 385 2.04 28.35 -2.23
C LYS A 385 1.68 26.87 -2.12
N ALA A 386 1.26 26.24 -3.21
CA ALA A 386 0.95 24.81 -3.22
C ALA A 386 2.17 23.94 -2.92
N ASN A 387 3.36 24.34 -3.38
CA ASN A 387 4.61 23.68 -3.06
C ASN A 387 4.97 23.83 -1.59
N ARG A 388 5.08 25.07 -1.08
CA ARG A 388 5.39 25.35 0.33
C ARG A 388 4.39 24.74 1.29
N GLY A 389 3.12 24.74 0.90
CA GLY A 389 2.02 24.15 1.64
C GLY A 389 1.94 22.64 1.53
N GLY A 390 2.86 21.95 0.83
CA GLY A 390 2.94 20.48 0.77
C GLY A 390 1.90 19.77 -0.10
N PHE A 391 1.10 20.51 -0.87
CA PHE A 391 0.09 19.92 -1.76
C PHE A 391 0.70 19.41 -3.07
N LEU A 392 1.71 20.10 -3.60
CA LEU A 392 2.36 19.74 -4.85
C LEU A 392 3.87 19.68 -4.70
N VAL A 393 4.49 18.72 -5.36
CA VAL A 393 5.95 18.59 -5.48
C VAL A 393 6.35 18.73 -6.93
N GLY A 394 7.57 19.22 -7.17
CA GLY A 394 8.20 19.12 -8.48
C GLY A 394 8.83 17.75 -8.70
N TYR A 395 9.54 17.63 -9.80
CA TYR A 395 10.24 16.43 -10.22
C TYR A 395 11.72 16.49 -9.78
N PRO A 396 12.43 15.34 -9.74
CA PRO A 396 13.84 15.29 -9.33
C PRO A 396 14.79 16.15 -10.19
N ASP A 397 14.38 16.50 -11.41
CA ASP A 397 15.11 17.36 -12.36
C ASP A 397 14.92 18.88 -12.10
N ASN A 398 14.34 19.24 -10.95
CA ASN A 398 14.01 20.61 -10.56
C ASN A 398 12.94 21.30 -11.45
N THR A 399 12.11 20.53 -12.15
CA THR A 399 10.96 21.04 -12.92
C THR A 399 9.64 20.91 -12.14
N PHE A 400 8.65 21.75 -12.47
CA PHE A 400 7.27 21.66 -11.98
C PHE A 400 6.33 21.04 -13.01
N ARG A 401 6.57 21.25 -14.30
CA ARG A 401 5.76 20.86 -15.46
C ARG A 401 4.36 21.48 -15.41
N PRO A 402 4.23 22.82 -15.49
CA PRO A 402 2.98 23.54 -15.25
C PRO A 402 1.84 23.17 -16.21
N ASP A 403 2.16 22.82 -17.46
CA ASP A 403 1.19 22.50 -18.51
C ASP A 403 0.85 21.00 -18.56
N GLN A 404 1.53 20.16 -17.79
CA GLN A 404 1.22 18.73 -17.71
C GLN A 404 -0.09 18.53 -16.93
N ASN A 405 -0.95 17.62 -17.42
CA ASN A 405 -2.17 17.21 -16.72
C ASN A 405 -1.84 16.44 -15.43
N LEU A 406 -2.70 16.56 -14.42
CA LEU A 406 -2.63 15.65 -13.26
C LEU A 406 -3.36 14.34 -13.54
N THR A 407 -2.88 13.27 -12.93
CA THR A 407 -3.65 12.03 -12.83
C THR A 407 -4.60 12.03 -11.63
N ARG A 408 -5.59 11.13 -11.66
CA ARG A 408 -6.52 10.92 -10.52
C ARG A 408 -5.78 10.63 -9.21
N THR A 409 -4.80 9.72 -9.23
CA THR A 409 -4.01 9.40 -8.05
C THR A 409 -3.22 10.60 -7.54
N GLN A 410 -2.56 11.35 -8.42
CA GLN A 410 -1.78 12.53 -8.02
C GLN A 410 -2.65 13.57 -7.31
N THR A 411 -3.91 13.72 -7.73
CA THR A 411 -4.86 14.64 -7.09
C THR A 411 -5.23 14.18 -5.67
N LEU A 412 -5.51 12.88 -5.48
CA LEU A 412 -5.82 12.33 -4.15
C LEU A 412 -4.63 12.42 -3.19
N VAL A 413 -3.44 12.04 -3.67
CA VAL A 413 -2.18 12.17 -2.92
C VAL A 413 -1.93 13.63 -2.54
N SER A 414 -2.14 14.56 -3.48
CA SER A 414 -1.98 15.98 -3.25
C SER A 414 -2.90 16.51 -2.14
N LEU A 415 -4.19 16.16 -2.17
CA LEU A 415 -5.16 16.60 -1.17
C LEU A 415 -4.85 16.02 0.22
N VAL A 416 -4.55 14.73 0.29
CA VAL A 416 -4.25 14.04 1.55
C VAL A 416 -2.95 14.56 2.19
N ASN A 417 -1.86 14.65 1.42
CA ASN A 417 -0.58 15.17 1.92
C ASN A 417 -0.62 16.67 2.22
N GLY A 418 -1.33 17.42 1.39
CA GLY A 418 -1.61 18.84 1.56
C GLY A 418 -2.32 19.16 2.89
N LEU A 419 -3.27 18.31 3.28
CA LEU A 419 -4.06 18.48 4.50
C LEU A 419 -3.56 17.64 5.67
N GLN A 420 -2.44 16.92 5.51
CA GLN A 420 -1.87 16.01 6.51
C GLN A 420 -2.88 15.00 7.03
N LEU A 421 -3.75 14.51 6.15
CA LEU A 421 -4.73 13.50 6.52
C LEU A 421 -4.00 12.16 6.68
N VAL A 422 -4.34 11.45 7.75
CA VAL A 422 -3.79 10.13 8.07
C VAL A 422 -4.92 9.20 8.47
N GLY A 423 -4.60 7.92 8.57
CA GLY A 423 -5.44 6.89 9.20
C GLY A 423 -6.04 5.86 8.24
N GLY A 424 -5.85 6.01 6.93
CA GLY A 424 -6.38 5.04 5.95
C GLY A 424 -5.83 3.63 6.14
N ASN A 425 -6.70 2.63 6.20
CA ASN A 425 -6.33 1.23 6.13
C ASN A 425 -6.30 0.77 4.66
N PRO A 426 -5.17 0.26 4.13
CA PRO A 426 -5.11 -0.24 2.75
C PRO A 426 -6.14 -1.33 2.42
N ASN A 427 -6.67 -2.05 3.40
CA ASN A 427 -7.75 -3.02 3.17
C ASN A 427 -9.05 -2.36 2.67
N SER A 428 -9.28 -1.07 2.97
CA SER A 428 -10.42 -0.30 2.43
C SER A 428 -10.38 -0.20 0.90
N LEU A 429 -9.20 -0.32 0.28
CA LEU A 429 -9.03 -0.31 -1.17
C LEU A 429 -9.59 -1.55 -1.86
N SER A 430 -10.01 -2.57 -1.11
CA SER A 430 -10.70 -3.76 -1.64
C SER A 430 -11.98 -3.42 -2.40
N VAL A 431 -12.56 -2.24 -2.16
CA VAL A 431 -13.68 -1.68 -2.95
C VAL A 431 -13.32 -1.45 -4.41
N TYR A 432 -12.03 -1.27 -4.76
CA TYR A 432 -11.60 -1.00 -6.13
C TYR A 432 -11.10 -2.25 -6.85
N ILE A 433 -11.70 -2.54 -8.01
CA ILE A 433 -11.28 -3.66 -8.87
C ILE A 433 -9.90 -3.44 -9.49
N ASP A 434 -9.51 -2.18 -9.67
CA ASP A 434 -8.23 -1.75 -10.24
C ASP A 434 -7.24 -1.26 -9.17
N ARG A 435 -7.45 -1.63 -7.90
CA ARG A 435 -6.56 -1.26 -6.78
C ARG A 435 -5.09 -1.64 -7.02
N ALA A 436 -4.83 -2.70 -7.77
CA ALA A 436 -3.49 -3.15 -8.11
C ALA A 436 -2.73 -2.15 -9.01
N LEU A 437 -3.45 -1.23 -9.68
CA LEU A 437 -2.85 -0.16 -10.48
C LEU A 437 -2.55 1.10 -9.64
N ILE A 438 -2.95 1.14 -8.37
CA ILE A 438 -2.61 2.26 -7.48
C ILE A 438 -1.10 2.20 -7.24
N PRO A 439 -0.33 3.25 -7.60
CA PRO A 439 1.08 3.32 -7.29
C PRO A 439 1.32 3.12 -5.80
N SER A 440 2.34 2.34 -5.47
CA SER A 440 2.66 2.01 -4.08
C SER A 440 2.76 3.24 -3.16
N TYR A 441 3.39 4.32 -3.66
CA TYR A 441 3.57 5.59 -2.96
C TYR A 441 2.26 6.30 -2.61
N ALA A 442 1.16 5.93 -3.26
CA ALA A 442 -0.15 6.55 -3.10
C ALA A 442 -1.14 5.68 -2.31
N THR A 443 -0.73 4.46 -1.92
CA THR A 443 -1.64 3.48 -1.31
C THR A 443 -2.30 4.03 -0.06
N ASP A 444 -1.51 4.63 0.83
CA ASP A 444 -2.00 5.15 2.11
C ASP A 444 -2.87 6.40 1.92
N GLU A 445 -2.50 7.27 0.98
CA GLU A 445 -3.27 8.46 0.67
C GLU A 445 -4.60 8.11 0.02
N VAL A 446 -4.61 7.18 -0.94
CA VAL A 446 -5.86 6.73 -1.56
C VAL A 446 -6.74 6.00 -0.54
N ALA A 447 -6.16 5.19 0.35
CA ALA A 447 -6.91 4.55 1.43
C ALA A 447 -7.52 5.60 2.38
N THR A 448 -6.72 6.59 2.77
CA THR A 448 -7.17 7.69 3.63
C THR A 448 -8.28 8.50 2.97
N ALA A 449 -8.14 8.82 1.69
CA ALA A 449 -9.16 9.51 0.92
C ALA A 449 -10.44 8.69 0.80
N THR A 450 -10.32 7.37 0.60
CA THR A 450 -11.46 6.45 0.48
C THR A 450 -12.24 6.40 1.80
N GLU A 451 -11.56 6.15 2.93
CA GLU A 451 -12.23 6.07 4.23
C GLU A 451 -12.84 7.39 4.69
N ARG A 452 -12.27 8.51 4.25
CA ARG A 452 -12.81 9.86 4.51
C ARG A 452 -13.89 10.29 3.51
N LYS A 453 -14.33 9.41 2.61
CA LYS A 453 -15.34 9.68 1.57
C LYS A 453 -14.96 10.84 0.65
N MET A 454 -13.66 11.06 0.46
CA MET A 454 -13.13 12.08 -0.46
C MET A 454 -13.18 11.62 -1.92
N VAL A 455 -13.18 10.31 -2.15
CA VAL A 455 -13.15 9.73 -3.50
C VAL A 455 -14.55 9.74 -4.10
N VAL A 456 -14.65 10.30 -5.31
CA VAL A 456 -15.85 10.24 -6.15
C VAL A 456 -15.48 9.59 -7.49
N ASN A 457 -16.13 8.48 -7.80
CA ASN A 457 -15.85 7.67 -8.98
C ASN A 457 -17.09 7.58 -9.87
N TYR A 458 -16.97 8.10 -11.10
CA TYR A 458 -17.99 8.03 -12.13
C TYR A 458 -17.40 7.39 -13.41
N PRO A 459 -18.16 6.55 -14.13
CA PRO A 459 -19.51 6.07 -13.80
C PRO A 459 -19.52 4.91 -12.79
N SER A 460 -18.37 4.26 -12.56
CA SER A 460 -18.25 3.05 -11.75
C SER A 460 -17.60 3.34 -10.40
N ARG A 461 -18.36 3.18 -9.31
CA ARG A 461 -17.89 3.47 -7.93
C ARG A 461 -16.66 2.63 -7.52
N ASP A 462 -16.56 1.41 -8.02
CA ASP A 462 -15.53 0.42 -7.75
C ASP A 462 -14.27 0.54 -8.64
N ARG A 463 -14.08 1.65 -9.36
CA ARG A 463 -12.91 1.85 -10.23
C ARG A 463 -12.28 3.23 -10.08
N ILE A 464 -11.00 3.28 -9.69
CA ILE A 464 -10.30 4.53 -9.43
C ILE A 464 -9.61 5.12 -10.67
N SER A 465 -9.19 4.29 -11.63
CA SER A 465 -8.44 4.68 -12.84
C SER A 465 -7.21 5.55 -12.52
N PRO A 466 -6.23 5.01 -11.77
CA PRO A 466 -5.24 5.81 -11.05
C PRO A 466 -4.31 6.64 -11.95
N ALA A 467 -3.98 6.10 -13.12
CA ALA A 467 -3.08 6.73 -14.11
C ALA A 467 -3.80 7.64 -15.11
N ARG A 468 -5.14 7.74 -15.08
CA ARG A 468 -5.89 8.57 -16.03
C ARG A 468 -5.78 10.04 -15.64
N ASP A 469 -5.60 10.90 -16.65
CA ASP A 469 -5.72 12.35 -16.49
C ASP A 469 -7.10 12.70 -15.92
N ILE A 470 -7.11 13.57 -14.91
CA ILE A 470 -8.33 13.95 -14.21
C ILE A 470 -9.02 15.14 -14.91
N ALA A 471 -10.34 15.03 -15.08
CA ALA A 471 -11.15 16.08 -15.68
C ALA A 471 -11.58 17.14 -14.65
N ARG A 472 -11.96 18.32 -15.13
CA ARG A 472 -12.38 19.47 -14.30
C ARG A 472 -13.57 19.16 -13.39
N GLY A 473 -14.56 18.43 -13.89
CA GLY A 473 -15.72 17.98 -13.11
C GLY A 473 -15.31 17.01 -12.00
N GLU A 474 -14.34 16.14 -12.27
CA GLU A 474 -13.82 15.19 -11.29
C GLU A 474 -13.04 15.86 -10.17
N ILE A 475 -12.12 16.77 -10.52
CA ILE A 475 -11.41 17.57 -9.51
C ILE A 475 -12.40 18.35 -8.65
N SER A 476 -13.46 18.91 -9.25
CA SER A 476 -14.49 19.63 -8.52
C SER A 476 -15.18 18.74 -7.49
N ALA A 477 -15.50 17.50 -7.85
CA ALA A 477 -16.08 16.53 -6.93
C ALA A 477 -15.11 16.16 -5.79
N LEU A 478 -13.84 15.88 -6.11
CA LEU A 478 -12.82 15.54 -5.10
C LEU A 478 -12.54 16.69 -4.13
N ILE A 479 -12.40 17.94 -4.63
CA ILE A 479 -12.18 19.11 -3.78
C ILE A 479 -13.40 19.36 -2.89
N TYR A 480 -14.62 19.29 -3.44
CA TYR A 480 -15.80 19.49 -2.64
C TYR A 480 -15.92 18.44 -1.53
N GLN A 481 -15.71 17.16 -1.85
CA GLN A 481 -15.72 16.12 -0.82
C GLN A 481 -14.59 16.26 0.18
N THR A 482 -13.45 16.82 -0.22
CA THR A 482 -12.38 17.17 0.73
C THR A 482 -12.81 18.26 1.70
N LEU A 483 -13.58 19.26 1.24
CA LEU A 483 -14.17 20.27 2.13
C LEU A 483 -15.18 19.63 3.08
N VAL A 484 -16.02 18.69 2.62
CA VAL A 484 -16.93 17.94 3.49
C VAL A 484 -16.17 17.12 4.53
N ALA A 485 -15.16 16.36 4.10
CA ALA A 485 -14.31 15.52 4.97
C ALA A 485 -13.51 16.31 6.01
N THR A 486 -13.37 17.61 5.82
CA THR A 486 -12.69 18.54 6.74
C THR A 486 -13.66 19.48 7.47
N ASN A 487 -14.97 19.20 7.44
CA ASN A 487 -16.04 19.98 8.08
C ASN A 487 -16.11 21.45 7.62
N ARG A 488 -15.79 21.70 6.34
CA ARG A 488 -15.81 23.01 5.69
C ARG A 488 -16.92 23.15 4.64
N ALA A 489 -17.71 22.10 4.42
CA ALA A 489 -18.84 22.09 3.50
C ALA A 489 -19.90 21.06 3.92
N GLU A 490 -21.15 21.29 3.52
CA GLU A 490 -22.26 20.37 3.75
C GLU A 490 -22.20 19.14 2.85
N PRO A 491 -22.60 17.95 3.31
CA PRO A 491 -22.63 16.75 2.47
C PRO A 491 -23.48 16.91 1.20
N ILE A 492 -23.05 16.26 0.11
CA ILE A 492 -23.87 16.00 -1.08
C ILE A 492 -24.28 14.52 -1.03
N ASN A 493 -25.55 14.23 -1.34
CA ASN A 493 -25.96 12.87 -1.62
C ASN A 493 -25.62 12.54 -3.08
N SER A 494 -24.65 11.67 -3.31
CA SER A 494 -24.28 11.21 -4.64
C SER A 494 -23.96 9.71 -4.59
N PRO A 495 -24.49 8.90 -5.55
CA PRO A 495 -24.22 7.47 -5.60
C PRO A 495 -22.75 7.16 -6.01
N TYR A 496 -22.00 8.18 -6.44
CA TYR A 496 -20.62 8.06 -6.91
C TYR A 496 -19.58 8.26 -5.81
N ILE A 497 -20.00 8.67 -4.60
CA ILE A 497 -19.11 8.79 -3.44
C ILE A 497 -18.76 7.39 -2.95
N VAL A 498 -17.47 7.12 -2.80
CA VAL A 498 -16.95 5.84 -2.30
C VAL A 498 -16.98 5.81 -0.79
#